data_AF-A0A7C4DL44-F1
#
_entry.id   AF-A0A7C4DL44-F1
#
_cell.length_a   1.000
_cell.length_b   1.000
_cell.length_c   1.000
_cell.angle_alpha   90.00
_cell.angle_beta   90.00
_cell.angle_gamma   90.00
#
_symmetry.space_group_name_H-M   'P 1'
#
loop_
_entity.id
_entity.type
_entity.pdbx_description
1 polymer ?
#
loop_
_entity_poly.entity_id
_entity_poly.type
_entity_poly.pdbx_seq_one_letter_code
_entity_poly.pdbx_strand_id
1 'polypeptide(L)' 'MHSRHRNRSGQTMVEYIIIVVIIAIAAIAIFGIFGDTIRTKLSGAVSELGGDTSAAQDALDKKSADWLKDLKADGAGN' A
#
# COMPACT_ATOMS: atom_id res chain seq x y z
N MET A 1 36.05 -1.45 -33.45
CA MET A 1 35.23 -1.87 -32.31
C MET A 1 34.10 -0.85 -32.18
N HIS A 2 32.87 -1.21 -32.56
CA HIS A 2 31.74 -0.28 -32.52
C HIS A 2 31.09 -0.30 -31.14
N SER A 3 31.39 0.73 -30.36
CA SER A 3 30.76 1.01 -29.06
C SER A 3 29.28 1.30 -29.29
N ARG A 4 28.42 0.31 -29.06
CA ARG A 4 26.97 0.51 -29.05
C ARG A 4 26.61 1.39 -27.86
N HIS A 5 26.52 2.69 -28.08
CA HIS A 5 25.87 3.61 -27.15
C HIS A 5 24.41 3.15 -27.08
N ARG A 6 24.06 2.44 -26.00
CA ARG A 6 22.66 2.10 -25.69
C ARG A 6 21.98 3.44 -25.44
N ASN A 7 21.19 3.90 -26.41
CA ASN A 7 20.32 5.05 -26.24
C ASN A 7 19.46 4.81 -24.99
N ARG A 8 19.77 5.54 -23.91
CA ARG A 8 18.86 5.72 -22.77
C ARG A 8 17.89 6.85 -23.10
N SER A 9 17.06 6.68 -24.13
CA SER A 9 15.89 7.55 -24.32
C SER A 9 14.75 6.95 -23.51
N GLY A 10 14.59 7.41 -22.26
CA GLY A 10 13.60 6.88 -21.31
C GLY A 10 14.10 6.78 -19.86
N GLN A 11 15.18 7.48 -19.50
CA GLN A 11 15.62 7.57 -18.10
C GLN A 11 15.32 8.96 -17.53
N THR A 12 14.11 9.47 -17.77
CA THR A 12 13.72 10.73 -17.14
C THR A 12 13.16 10.40 -15.77
N MET A 13 13.76 10.96 -14.71
CA MET A 13 13.31 10.82 -13.32
C MET A 13 11.80 11.06 -13.17
N VAL A 14 11.26 11.98 -13.98
CA VAL A 14 9.83 12.33 -13.99
C VAL A 14 8.93 11.19 -14.46
N GLU A 15 9.32 10.42 -15.48
CA GLU A 15 8.50 9.30 -15.96
C GLU A 15 8.37 8.22 -14.88
N TYR A 16 9.48 7.93 -14.19
CA TYR A 16 9.47 7.04 -13.05
C TYR A 16 8.61 7.59 -11.90
N ILE A 17 8.74 8.87 -11.57
CA ILE A 17 7.92 9.53 -10.53
C ILE A 17 6.43 9.45 -10.88
N ILE A 18 6.04 9.69 -12.13
CA ILE A 18 4.64 9.61 -12.58
C ILE A 18 4.09 8.20 -12.36
N ILE A 19 4.84 7.16 -12.78
CA ILE A 19 4.42 5.77 -12.59
C ILE A 19 4.28 5.44 -11.10
N VAL A 20 5.23 5.85 -10.26
CA VAL A 20 5.17 5.64 -8.81
C VAL A 20 3.94 6.32 -8.18
N VAL A 21 3.64 7.56 -8.58
CA VAL A 21 2.47 8.29 -8.08
C VAL A 21 1.17 7.57 -8.46
N ILE A 22 1.05 7.05 -9.69
CA ILE A 22 -0.13 6.29 -10.13
C ILE A 22 -0.31 5.04 -9.26
N ILE A 23 0.77 4.30 -9.02
CA ILE A 23 0.75 3.09 -8.17
C ILE A 23 0.39 3.44 -6.73
N ALA A 24 0.91 4.55 -6.19
CA ALA A 24 0.62 4.99 -4.82
C ALA A 24 -0.88 5.34 -4.63
N ILE A 25 -1.47 6.07 -5.58
CA ILE A 25 -2.91 6.41 -5.53
C ILE A 25 -3.75 5.13 -5.62
N ALA A 26 -3.40 4.21 -6.52
CA ALA A 26 -4.09 2.93 -6.63
C ALA A 26 -3.99 2.11 -5.33
N ALA A 27 -2.83 2.10 -4.67
CA ALA A 27 -2.64 1.42 -3.39
C ALA A 27 -3.55 2.01 -2.31
N ILE A 28 -3.61 3.33 -2.16
CA ILE A 28 -4.49 4.00 -1.18
C ILE A 28 -5.95 3.60 -1.41
N ALA A 29 -6.41 3.57 -2.67
CA ALA A 29 -7.77 3.16 -3.00
C ALA A 29 -8.05 1.70 -2.63
N ILE A 30 -7.13 0.78 -2.97
CA ILE A 30 -7.26 -0.65 -2.69
C ILE A 30 -7.28 -0.91 -1.19
N PHE A 31 -6.31 -0.37 -0.43
CA PHE A 31 -6.26 -0.53 1.01
C PHE A 31 -7.45 0.16 1.69
N GLY A 32 -8.00 1.25 1.11
CA GLY A 32 -9.12 1.98 1.68
C GLY A 32 -10.41 1.20 1.63
N ILE A 33 -10.68 0.62 0.46
CA ILE A 33 -11.92 -0.09 0.16
C ILE A 33 -11.85 -1.55 0.64
N PHE A 34 -10.70 -2.21 0.46
CA PHE A 34 -10.57 -3.64 0.70
C PHE A 34 -9.70 -3.99 1.93
N GLY A 35 -9.15 -3.01 2.64
CA GLY A 35 -8.27 -3.23 3.79
C GLY A 35 -8.90 -4.12 4.86
N ASP A 36 -10.12 -3.79 5.29
CA ASP A 36 -10.86 -4.60 6.28
C ASP A 36 -11.08 -6.04 5.79
N THR A 37 -11.45 -6.23 4.53
CA THR A 37 -11.71 -7.56 3.95
C THR A 37 -10.45 -8.42 3.86
N ILE A 38 -9.34 -7.84 3.38
CA ILE A 38 -8.04 -8.52 3.30
C ILE A 38 -7.62 -8.96 4.70
N ARG A 39 -7.82 -8.08 5.69
CA ARG A 39 -7.41 -8.32 7.06
C ARG A 39 -8.23 -9.39 7.76
N THR A 40 -9.55 -9.40 7.58
CA THR A 40 -10.43 -10.46 8.11
C THR A 40 -10.07 -11.83 7.52
N LYS A 41 -9.71 -11.90 6.23
CA LYS A 41 -9.27 -13.16 5.62
C LYS A 41 -7.91 -13.60 6.15
N LEU A 42 -6.99 -12.66 6.31
CA LEU A 42 -5.66 -12.94 6.89
C LEU A 42 -5.77 -13.41 8.35
N SER A 43 -6.63 -12.80 9.17
CA SER A 43 -6.85 -13.24 10.55
C SER A 43 -7.44 -14.65 10.62
N GLY A 44 -8.38 -14.98 9.72
CA GLY A 44 -8.89 -16.34 9.57
C GLY A 44 -7.81 -17.35 9.21
N ALA A 45 -6.94 -17.01 8.25
CA ALA A 45 -5.81 -17.87 7.86
C ALA A 45 -4.77 -18.02 8.98
N VAL A 46 -4.44 -16.95 9.71
CA VAL A 46 -3.53 -17.01 10.87
C VAL A 46 -4.11 -17.85 12.00
N SER A 47 -5.42 -17.74 12.24
CA SER A 47 -6.13 -18.61 13.19
C SER A 47 -6.03 -20.08 12.82
N GLU A 48 -6.17 -20.40 11.53
CA GLU A 48 -6.09 -21.78 11.03
C GLU A 48 -4.66 -22.34 11.11
N LEU A 49 -3.66 -21.49 10.98
CA LEU A 49 -2.25 -21.84 11.15
C LEU A 49 -1.82 -21.98 12.63
N GLY A 50 -2.74 -21.80 13.59
CA GLY A 50 -2.46 -21.89 15.02
C GLY A 50 -1.71 -20.69 15.61
N GLY A 51 -1.69 -19.56 14.90
CA GLY A 51 -1.09 -18.31 15.37
C GLY A 51 -1.97 -17.60 16.40
N ASP A 52 -1.35 -16.76 17.24
CA ASP A 52 -2.07 -15.97 18.24
C ASP A 52 -3.08 -15.01 17.57
N THR A 53 -4.35 -15.33 17.77
CA THR A 53 -5.49 -14.58 17.22
C THR A 53 -5.78 -13.32 18.01
N SER A 54 -5.37 -13.22 19.28
CA SER A 54 -5.65 -12.03 20.11
C SER A 54 -4.89 -10.82 19.58
N ALA A 55 -3.59 -10.97 19.30
CA ALA A 55 -2.79 -9.92 18.66
C ALA A 55 -3.30 -9.55 17.26
N ALA A 56 -3.83 -10.52 16.51
CA ALA A 56 -4.43 -10.25 15.21
C ALA A 56 -5.74 -9.46 15.34
N GLN A 57 -6.59 -9.81 16.31
CA GLN A 57 -7.88 -9.17 16.61
C GLN A 57 -7.71 -7.73 17.09
N ASP A 58 -6.79 -7.48 18.02
CA ASP A 58 -6.44 -6.13 18.49
C ASP A 58 -5.96 -5.24 17.35
N ALA A 59 -5.26 -5.84 16.39
CA ALA A 59 -4.88 -5.13 15.19
C ALA A 59 -6.16 -4.71 14.44
N LEU A 60 -7.14 -5.61 14.25
CA LEU A 60 -8.41 -5.37 13.51
C LEU A 60 -9.24 -4.21 14.07
N ASP A 61 -9.14 -3.90 15.36
CA ASP A 61 -9.91 -2.82 15.99
C ASP A 61 -9.62 -1.45 15.37
N LYS A 62 -8.41 -1.23 14.86
CA LYS A 62 -8.12 -0.10 13.96
C LYS A 62 -8.66 -0.40 12.55
N LYS A 63 -9.88 0.05 12.28
CA LYS A 63 -10.54 -0.10 10.97
C LYS A 63 -9.79 0.59 9.84
N SER A 64 -9.95 0.10 8.62
CA SER A 64 -9.39 0.71 7.42
C SER A 64 -9.87 2.17 7.21
N ALA A 65 -11.04 2.51 7.73
CA ALA A 65 -11.53 3.88 7.72
C ALA A 65 -10.72 4.84 8.61
N ASP A 66 -10.02 4.36 9.64
CA ASP A 66 -9.28 5.21 10.58
C ASP A 66 -7.92 5.62 10.04
N TRP A 67 -7.16 4.71 9.42
CA TRP A 67 -5.89 5.12 8.78
C TRP A 67 -6.12 6.08 7.61
N LEU A 68 -7.24 5.96 6.89
CA LEU A 68 -7.58 6.90 5.81
C LEU A 68 -7.86 8.31 6.38
N LYS A 69 -8.45 8.39 7.57
CA LYS A 69 -8.62 9.67 8.29
C LYS A 69 -7.29 10.21 8.78
N ASP A 70 -6.42 9.37 9.32
CA ASP A 70 -5.07 9.78 9.76
C ASP A 70 -4.25 10.31 8.58
N LEU A 71 -4.31 9.67 7.40
CA LEU A 71 -3.66 10.21 6.20
C LEU A 71 -4.23 11.53 5.72
N LYS A 72 -5.55 11.73 5.88
CA LYS A 72 -6.18 13.03 5.59
C LYS A 72 -5.73 14.10 6.60
N ALA A 73 -5.54 13.72 7.86
CA ALA A 73 -5.06 14.61 8.91
C ALA A 73 -3.59 14.98 8.72
N ASP A 74 -2.73 14.01 8.40
CA ASP A 74 -1.30 14.22 8.14
C ASP A 74 -1.05 14.96 6.82
N GLY A 75 -1.92 14.78 5.82
CA GLY A 75 -1.87 15.47 4.53
C GLY A 75 -2.45 16.89 4.55
N ALA A 76 -3.25 17.24 5.56
CA ALA A 76 -3.66 18.61 5.84
C ALA A 76 -2.53 19.33 6.58
N GLY A 77 -1.45 19.62 5.84
CA GLY A 77 -0.33 20.40 6.35
C GLY A 77 -0.83 21.66 7.04
N ASN A 78 -0.33 21.91 8.25
CA ASN A 78 -0.42 23.20 8.92
C ASN A 78 0.45 24.22 8.16
#